data_AF-W2XRU8-F1
#
_entry.id   AF-W2XRU8-F1
#
_cell.length_a   1.000
_cell.length_b   1.000
_cell.length_c   1.000
_cell.angle_alpha   90.00
_cell.angle_beta   90.00
_cell.angle_gamma   90.00
#
_symmetry.space_group_name_H-M   'P 1'
#
loop_
_entity.id
_entity.type
_entity.pdbx_description
1 polymer ?
#
loop_
_entity_poly.entity_id
_entity_poly.type
_entity_poly.pdbx_seq_one_letter_code
_entity_poly.pdbx_strand_id
1 'polypeptide(L)'
;FIQYAIMTSEDMVRLRTVLGASDKQTQNFLQPLLPLRGVQELLMTFVRDSSRSFEDWVWDPQVRQTLLQMRDAEPHSHAQGRDLDEWYSRAAQERLAAMTLQNPDDVTPPEFLEEADTAQCYGKVKFKEKNYYAAKNAFLKSIQAVLKHQQSEYYGKTVPAAEWDDLDMQERYVTLCNNVAICGIKMKDLSLINEYAAKALAVEETSTKALYAMAKLRLMEHRYNEANEVVDRALTFYPDKAQFLNLRKEIEAAERKQAIEQAELSEIRAKQLQAVMTASTVAEPPALTQEQREEQLKEEVQKRIDTTPLPTRENDMFAAARLNVYFMKIKQRMMVDIHSRYNADMGEEPKFECTIVNGATGQVLATGVLGASKKIVKNEACKIVIEKLWHDKEAAGKLTPEDQAYLERFERAKASGQPLKSEAEAPKAHQTDDNGPQYPVRVSWLERQLQPLPLLNQLTQRGSLQARFDIEDVSPNKEVTEFKCTGFLNGEQIATGNAISKKKAKVEVAKQVLAAAYEKNLLLVYDGPTEDEEGTDQTPAHGE
;
A
#
# COMPACT_ATOMS: atom_id res chain seq x y z
N PHE A 1 -3.99 -62.03 -31.74
CA PHE A 1 -3.73 -60.62 -31.38
C PHE A 1 -4.91 -60.10 -30.59
N ILE A 2 -4.95 -60.39 -29.29
CA ILE A 2 -5.96 -59.82 -28.40
C ILE A 2 -5.41 -58.46 -27.99
N GLN A 3 -6.00 -57.38 -28.51
CA GLN A 3 -5.76 -56.04 -27.97
C GLN A 3 -6.10 -56.09 -26.48
N TYR A 4 -5.10 -55.86 -25.62
CA TYR A 4 -5.33 -55.65 -24.20
C TYR A 4 -6.23 -54.43 -24.05
N ALA A 5 -7.53 -54.66 -23.84
CA ALA A 5 -8.47 -53.60 -23.57
C ALA A 5 -8.10 -53.01 -22.20
N ILE A 6 -7.51 -51.83 -22.21
CA ILE A 6 -7.31 -51.05 -21.00
C ILE A 6 -8.71 -50.75 -20.46
N MET A 7 -9.13 -51.42 -19.38
CA MET A 7 -10.38 -51.10 -18.67
C MET A 7 -10.46 -49.59 -18.49
N THR A 8 -11.54 -48.89 -18.81
CA THR A 8 -11.62 -47.41 -18.73
C THR A 8 -11.98 -46.92 -17.31
N SER A 9 -11.90 -45.60 -17.05
CA SER A 9 -12.37 -45.01 -15.77
C SER A 9 -13.87 -45.28 -15.57
N GLU A 10 -14.64 -45.15 -16.65
CA GLU A 10 -16.08 -45.45 -16.64
C GLU A 10 -16.37 -46.93 -16.32
N ASP A 11 -15.54 -47.85 -16.83
CA ASP A 11 -15.68 -49.28 -16.54
C ASP A 11 -15.52 -49.57 -15.03
N MET A 12 -14.54 -48.93 -14.39
CA MET A 12 -14.30 -49.09 -12.96
C MET A 12 -15.42 -48.49 -12.10
N VAL A 13 -15.97 -47.35 -12.51
CA VAL A 13 -17.14 -46.75 -11.85
C VAL A 13 -18.35 -47.68 -11.98
N ARG A 14 -18.60 -48.23 -13.17
CA ARG A 14 -19.69 -49.19 -13.40
C ARG A 14 -19.53 -50.45 -12.55
N LEU A 15 -18.33 -51.03 -12.49
CA LEU A 15 -18.03 -52.19 -11.64
C LEU A 15 -18.27 -51.89 -10.16
N ARG A 16 -17.83 -50.72 -9.68
CA ARG A 16 -18.05 -50.26 -8.30
C ARG A 16 -19.53 -50.09 -7.99
N THR A 17 -20.30 -49.51 -8.90
CA THR A 17 -21.75 -49.36 -8.74
C THR A 17 -22.47 -50.69 -8.66
N VAL A 18 -22.13 -51.65 -9.54
CA VAL A 18 -22.74 -52.99 -9.53
C VAL A 18 -22.35 -53.76 -8.28
N LEU A 19 -21.06 -53.79 -7.91
CA LEU A 19 -20.59 -54.44 -6.69
C LEU A 19 -21.20 -53.83 -5.43
N GLY A 20 -21.37 -52.51 -5.37
CA GLY A 20 -22.03 -51.83 -4.26
C GLY A 20 -23.52 -52.14 -4.15
N ALA A 21 -24.17 -52.50 -5.26
CA ALA A 21 -25.57 -52.91 -5.30
C ALA A 21 -25.80 -54.42 -5.06
N SER A 22 -24.75 -55.25 -5.19
CA SER A 22 -24.81 -56.70 -4.94
C SER A 22 -25.03 -57.07 -3.48
N ASP A 23 -25.44 -58.30 -3.24
CA ASP A 23 -25.65 -58.82 -1.89
C ASP A 23 -24.33 -58.99 -1.12
N LYS A 24 -24.42 -58.94 0.22
CA LYS A 24 -23.26 -59.02 1.11
C LYS A 24 -22.44 -60.31 0.93
N GLN A 25 -23.07 -61.41 0.53
CA GLN A 25 -22.35 -62.67 0.33
C GLN A 25 -21.44 -62.59 -0.91
N THR A 26 -21.95 -62.02 -2.01
CA THR A 26 -21.18 -61.74 -3.23
C THR A 26 -20.06 -60.73 -2.98
N GLN A 27 -20.34 -59.64 -2.26
CA GLN A 27 -19.34 -58.65 -1.89
C GLN A 27 -18.20 -59.27 -1.07
N ASN A 28 -18.52 -60.02 -0.02
CA ASN A 28 -17.51 -60.68 0.83
C ASN A 28 -16.68 -61.71 0.08
N PHE A 29 -17.28 -62.41 -0.88
CA PHE A 29 -16.57 -63.39 -1.71
C PHE A 29 -15.59 -62.73 -2.68
N LEU A 30 -16.00 -61.63 -3.33
CA LEU A 30 -15.21 -60.94 -4.34
C LEU A 30 -14.17 -60.00 -3.75
N GLN A 31 -14.42 -59.40 -2.58
CA GLN A 31 -13.52 -58.44 -1.93
C GLN A 31 -12.04 -58.86 -1.89
N PRO A 32 -11.66 -60.10 -1.50
CA PRO A 32 -10.25 -60.51 -1.52
C PRO A 32 -9.69 -60.74 -2.94
N LEU A 33 -10.55 -60.84 -3.96
CA LEU A 33 -10.18 -61.13 -5.35
C LEU A 33 -10.08 -59.88 -6.23
N LEU A 34 -10.75 -58.80 -5.84
CA LEU A 34 -10.75 -57.52 -6.57
C LEU A 34 -9.37 -56.95 -6.90
N PRO A 35 -8.32 -57.12 -6.07
CA PRO A 35 -6.97 -56.66 -6.42
C PRO A 35 -6.38 -57.32 -7.66
N LEU A 36 -6.87 -58.51 -8.06
CA LEU A 36 -6.37 -59.22 -9.22
C LEU A 36 -6.92 -58.62 -10.52
N ARG A 37 -6.03 -58.14 -11.39
CA ARG A 37 -6.40 -57.53 -12.68
C ARG A 37 -7.23 -58.47 -13.56
N GLY A 38 -6.84 -59.74 -13.64
CA GLY A 38 -7.59 -60.72 -14.42
C GLY A 38 -9.01 -60.96 -13.89
N VAL A 39 -9.22 -60.82 -12.58
CA VAL A 39 -10.56 -60.92 -11.98
C VAL A 39 -11.40 -59.71 -12.34
N GLN A 40 -10.84 -58.50 -12.33
CA GLN A 40 -11.55 -57.28 -12.73
C GLN A 40 -12.01 -57.34 -14.18
N GLU A 41 -11.12 -57.77 -15.08
CA GLU A 41 -11.43 -57.92 -16.51
C GLU A 41 -12.56 -58.94 -16.71
N LEU A 42 -12.54 -60.05 -15.97
CA LEU A 42 -13.60 -61.06 -15.99
C LEU A 42 -14.93 -60.50 -15.44
N LEU A 43 -14.92 -59.86 -14.27
CA LEU A 43 -16.13 -59.27 -13.68
C LEU A 43 -16.75 -58.18 -14.58
N MET A 44 -15.92 -57.42 -15.29
CA MET A 44 -16.40 -56.46 -16.29
C MET A 44 -17.16 -57.12 -17.45
N THR A 45 -16.81 -58.34 -17.84
CA THR A 45 -17.59 -59.08 -18.86
C THR A 45 -18.99 -59.38 -18.35
N PHE A 46 -19.16 -59.68 -17.05
CA PHE A 46 -20.47 -59.91 -16.43
C PHE A 46 -21.26 -58.60 -16.29
N VAL A 47 -20.60 -57.50 -15.94
CA VAL A 47 -21.25 -56.17 -15.86
C VAL A 47 -21.76 -55.70 -17.22
N ARG A 48 -21.07 -56.08 -18.31
CA ARG A 48 -21.46 -55.72 -19.68
C ARG A 48 -22.50 -56.66 -20.28
N ASP A 49 -22.70 -57.84 -19.70
CA ASP A 49 -23.67 -58.83 -20.16
C ASP A 49 -25.01 -58.66 -19.45
N SER A 50 -26.04 -58.26 -20.21
CA SER A 50 -27.40 -58.09 -19.69
C SER A 50 -28.24 -59.38 -19.70
N SER A 51 -27.68 -60.53 -20.06
CA SER A 51 -28.42 -61.79 -20.21
C SER A 51 -28.71 -62.51 -18.89
N ARG A 52 -27.92 -62.24 -17.84
CA ARG A 52 -28.09 -62.79 -16.48
C ARG A 52 -27.78 -61.71 -15.45
N SER A 53 -28.21 -61.92 -14.20
CA SER A 53 -27.80 -61.03 -13.12
C SER A 53 -26.30 -61.18 -12.84
N PHE A 54 -25.69 -60.15 -12.26
CA PHE A 54 -24.27 -60.17 -11.91
C PHE A 54 -23.96 -61.26 -10.88
N GLU A 55 -24.87 -61.46 -9.92
CA GLU A 55 -24.79 -62.50 -8.90
C GLU A 55 -24.87 -63.90 -9.52
N ASP A 56 -25.77 -64.12 -10.50
CA ASP A 56 -25.89 -65.41 -11.18
C ASP A 56 -24.61 -65.77 -11.95
N TRP A 57 -23.90 -64.77 -12.50
CA TRP A 57 -22.60 -64.98 -13.12
C TRP A 57 -21.51 -65.32 -12.11
N VAL A 58 -21.46 -64.60 -10.98
CA VAL A 58 -20.43 -64.82 -9.94
C VAL A 58 -20.58 -66.18 -9.26
N TRP A 59 -21.83 -66.63 -9.05
CA TRP A 59 -22.13 -67.90 -8.39
C TRP A 59 -22.22 -69.10 -9.35
N ASP A 60 -22.03 -68.90 -10.66
CA ASP A 60 -21.89 -69.99 -11.62
C ASP A 60 -20.72 -70.92 -11.20
N PRO A 61 -20.91 -72.24 -11.12
CA PRO A 61 -19.88 -73.17 -10.65
C PRO A 61 -18.56 -73.08 -11.42
N GLN A 62 -18.60 -72.85 -12.74
CA GLN A 62 -17.41 -72.76 -13.59
C GLN A 62 -16.67 -71.43 -13.39
N VAL A 63 -17.42 -70.34 -13.29
CA VAL A 63 -16.87 -69.00 -13.01
C VAL A 63 -16.25 -68.96 -11.62
N ARG A 64 -16.95 -69.51 -10.62
CA ARG A 64 -16.46 -69.58 -9.24
C ARG A 64 -15.18 -70.40 -9.14
N GLN A 65 -15.10 -71.53 -9.85
CA GLN A 65 -13.87 -72.34 -9.89
C GLN A 65 -12.72 -71.57 -10.56
N THR A 66 -13.01 -70.81 -11.62
CA THR A 66 -12.01 -69.97 -12.29
C THR A 66 -11.51 -68.84 -11.38
N LEU A 67 -12.41 -68.15 -10.69
CA LEU A 67 -12.08 -67.10 -9.72
C LEU A 67 -11.20 -67.64 -8.56
N LEU A 68 -11.48 -68.85 -8.09
CA LEU A 68 -10.68 -69.52 -7.06
C LEU A 68 -9.31 -69.97 -7.60
N GLN A 69 -9.22 -70.44 -8.84
CA GLN A 69 -7.94 -70.77 -9.47
C GLN A 69 -7.06 -69.52 -9.67
N MET A 70 -7.67 -68.40 -10.07
CA MET A 70 -6.97 -67.12 -10.21
C MET A 70 -6.48 -66.59 -8.85
N ARG A 71 -7.25 -66.83 -7.78
CA ARG A 71 -6.81 -66.57 -6.40
C ARG A 71 -5.58 -67.39 -6.02
N ASP A 72 -5.61 -68.68 -6.32
CA ASP A 72 -4.54 -69.59 -5.90
C ASP A 72 -3.25 -69.40 -6.73
N ALA A 73 -3.34 -68.75 -7.89
CA ALA A 73 -2.21 -68.41 -8.76
C ALA A 73 -1.36 -67.21 -8.28
N GLU A 74 -1.95 -66.25 -7.54
CA GLU A 74 -1.25 -65.02 -7.09
C GLU A 74 -1.36 -64.79 -5.56
N PRO A 75 -0.75 -65.65 -4.72
CA PRO A 75 -0.94 -65.66 -3.27
C PRO A 75 -0.46 -64.38 -2.52
N HIS A 76 0.41 -63.57 -3.12
CA HIS A 76 1.01 -62.39 -2.47
C HIS A 76 0.15 -61.12 -2.55
N SER A 77 -0.85 -61.09 -3.44
CA SER A 77 -1.67 -59.91 -3.72
C SER A 77 -2.91 -59.79 -2.82
N HIS A 78 -3.27 -60.86 -2.09
CA HIS A 78 -4.55 -60.97 -1.36
C HIS A 78 -4.55 -60.43 0.07
N ALA A 79 -3.38 -60.19 0.69
CA ALA A 79 -3.29 -59.83 2.10
C ALA A 79 -3.64 -58.36 2.42
N GLN A 80 -3.98 -57.55 1.41
CA GLN A 80 -4.19 -56.09 1.55
C GLN A 80 -5.66 -55.64 1.52
N GLY A 81 -6.62 -56.56 1.38
CA GLY A 81 -8.05 -56.21 1.34
C GLY A 81 -8.61 -55.93 2.73
N ARG A 82 -8.45 -54.70 3.25
CA ARG A 82 -9.15 -54.25 4.47
C ARG A 82 -10.22 -53.19 4.27
N ASP A 83 -10.30 -52.54 3.11
CA ASP A 83 -11.45 -51.71 2.77
C ASP A 83 -11.62 -51.59 1.25
N LEU A 84 -12.86 -51.70 0.78
CA LEU A 84 -13.20 -51.63 -0.65
C LEU A 84 -12.84 -50.24 -1.21
N ASP A 85 -13.12 -49.19 -0.42
CA ASP A 85 -12.90 -47.80 -0.81
C ASP A 85 -11.42 -47.40 -0.81
N GLU A 86 -10.62 -47.93 0.12
CA GLU A 86 -9.16 -47.73 0.13
C GLU A 86 -8.50 -48.36 -1.10
N TRP A 87 -8.99 -49.53 -1.52
CA TRP A 87 -8.46 -50.22 -2.70
C TRP A 87 -8.78 -49.48 -4.00
N TYR A 88 -10.03 -49.04 -4.20
CA TYR A 88 -10.40 -48.25 -5.38
C TYR A 88 -9.61 -46.93 -5.46
N SER A 89 -9.35 -46.31 -4.32
CA SER A 89 -8.53 -45.09 -4.24
C SER A 89 -7.08 -45.34 -4.65
N ARG A 90 -6.50 -46.47 -4.22
CA ARG A 90 -5.13 -46.87 -4.58
C ARG A 90 -5.02 -47.27 -6.05
N ALA A 91 -5.97 -48.04 -6.57
CA ALA A 91 -6.02 -48.44 -7.97
C ALA A 91 -6.20 -47.22 -8.91
N ALA A 92 -6.98 -46.21 -8.48
CA ALA A 92 -7.10 -44.95 -9.21
C ALA A 92 -5.76 -44.18 -9.23
N GLN A 93 -5.02 -44.14 -8.12
CA GLN A 93 -3.71 -43.48 -8.03
C GLN A 93 -2.63 -44.19 -8.85
N GLU A 94 -2.52 -45.52 -8.74
CA GLU A 94 -1.54 -46.31 -9.50
C GLU A 94 -1.80 -46.23 -11.01
N ARG A 95 -3.07 -46.13 -11.40
CA ARG A 95 -3.46 -45.94 -12.79
C ARG A 95 -3.24 -44.52 -13.30
N LEU A 96 -3.47 -43.50 -12.46
CA LEU A 96 -3.10 -42.13 -12.78
C LEU A 96 -1.60 -42.08 -13.08
N ALA A 97 -0.78 -42.69 -12.22
CA ALA A 97 0.66 -42.80 -12.38
C ALA A 97 1.08 -43.60 -13.63
N ALA A 98 0.34 -44.65 -14.01
CA ALA A 98 0.60 -45.42 -15.23
C ALA A 98 0.19 -44.68 -16.52
N MET A 99 -0.84 -43.83 -16.46
CA MET A 99 -1.21 -42.92 -17.56
C MET A 99 -0.15 -41.84 -17.77
N THR A 100 0.46 -41.34 -16.68
CA THR A 100 1.59 -40.40 -16.73
C THR A 100 2.84 -41.00 -17.42
N LEU A 101 2.96 -42.34 -17.48
CA LEU A 101 4.11 -43.03 -18.08
C LEU A 101 3.95 -43.37 -19.58
N GLN A 102 2.74 -43.27 -20.16
CA GLN A 102 2.49 -43.69 -21.55
C GLN A 102 2.51 -42.56 -22.59
N ASN A 103 2.52 -41.28 -22.18
CA ASN A 103 2.62 -40.13 -23.08
C ASN A 103 3.85 -39.27 -22.74
N PRO A 104 5.05 -39.60 -23.24
CA PRO A 104 6.27 -38.88 -22.89
C PRO A 104 6.47 -37.53 -23.60
N ASP A 105 5.70 -37.24 -24.66
CA ASP A 105 5.93 -36.06 -25.51
C ASP A 105 4.95 -34.89 -25.28
N ASP A 106 3.99 -35.02 -24.35
CA ASP A 106 2.89 -34.05 -24.20
C ASP A 106 2.49 -33.84 -22.72
N VAL A 107 3.49 -33.65 -21.83
CA VAL A 107 3.22 -33.37 -20.41
C VAL A 107 3.95 -32.11 -19.97
N THR A 108 3.19 -31.03 -19.82
CA THR A 108 3.62 -29.89 -19.01
C THR A 108 3.91 -30.35 -17.59
N PRO A 109 5.04 -29.93 -16.98
CA PRO A 109 5.39 -30.34 -15.63
C PRO A 109 4.25 -30.11 -14.61
N PRO A 110 3.78 -31.14 -13.89
CA PRO A 110 2.74 -31.00 -12.86
C PRO A 110 3.21 -30.13 -11.68
N GLU A 111 4.53 -29.92 -11.56
CA GLU A 111 5.17 -29.06 -10.57
C GLU A 111 4.63 -27.63 -10.57
N PHE A 112 4.26 -27.09 -11.74
CA PHE A 112 3.72 -25.73 -11.83
C PHE A 112 2.33 -25.59 -11.20
N LEU A 113 1.49 -26.63 -11.31
CA LEU A 113 0.15 -26.61 -10.71
C LEU A 113 0.22 -26.79 -9.19
N GLU A 114 1.11 -27.66 -8.71
CA GLU A 114 1.39 -27.81 -7.27
C GLU A 114 1.95 -26.51 -6.66
N GLU A 115 2.88 -25.85 -7.37
CA GLU A 115 3.38 -24.53 -6.96
C GLU A 115 2.25 -23.48 -6.95
N ALA A 116 1.36 -23.51 -7.93
CA ALA A 116 0.21 -22.62 -7.98
C ALA A 116 -0.73 -22.85 -6.79
N ASP A 117 -1.01 -24.12 -6.42
CA ASP A 117 -1.91 -24.47 -5.32
C ASP A 117 -1.34 -24.12 -3.96
N THR A 118 -0.06 -24.43 -3.73
CA THR A 118 0.63 -24.08 -2.49
C THR A 118 0.66 -22.56 -2.29
N ALA A 119 0.99 -21.80 -3.34
CA ALA A 119 1.00 -20.34 -3.31
C ALA A 119 -0.42 -19.75 -3.09
N GLN A 120 -1.45 -20.32 -3.74
CA GLN A 120 -2.84 -19.87 -3.55
C GLN A 120 -3.33 -20.12 -2.13
N CYS A 121 -3.07 -21.31 -1.57
CA CYS A 121 -3.41 -21.65 -0.19
C CYS A 121 -2.69 -20.73 0.80
N TYR A 122 -1.39 -20.48 0.60
CA TYR A 122 -0.63 -19.53 1.41
C TYR A 122 -1.21 -18.11 1.34
N GLY A 123 -1.58 -17.65 0.13
CA GLY A 123 -2.24 -16.36 -0.06
C GLY A 123 -3.57 -16.23 0.69
N LYS A 124 -4.40 -17.28 0.66
CA LYS A 124 -5.66 -17.33 1.42
C LYS A 124 -5.43 -17.23 2.93
N VAL A 125 -4.41 -17.90 3.46
CA VAL A 125 -4.04 -17.81 4.89
C VAL A 125 -3.59 -16.39 5.24
N LYS A 126 -2.66 -15.80 4.47
CA LYS A 126 -2.18 -14.43 4.70
C LYS A 126 -3.27 -13.36 4.57
N PHE A 127 -4.24 -13.59 3.68
CA PHE A 127 -5.40 -12.72 3.55
C PHE A 127 -6.27 -12.73 4.82
N LYS A 128 -6.51 -13.91 5.41
CA LYS A 128 -7.24 -14.05 6.68
C LYS A 128 -6.50 -13.40 7.85
N GLU A 129 -5.17 -13.46 7.86
CA GLU A 129 -4.30 -12.77 8.83
C GLU A 129 -4.26 -11.24 8.65
N LYS A 130 -4.99 -10.67 7.67
CA LYS A 130 -4.95 -9.25 7.27
C LYS A 130 -3.58 -8.78 6.77
N ASN A 131 -2.67 -9.69 6.45
CA ASN A 131 -1.40 -9.37 5.81
C ASN A 131 -1.59 -9.33 4.29
N TYR A 132 -2.21 -8.24 3.81
CA TYR A 132 -2.60 -8.08 2.41
C TYR A 132 -1.40 -8.00 1.45
N TYR A 133 -0.25 -7.50 1.92
CA TYR A 133 0.99 -7.45 1.11
C TYR A 133 1.54 -8.85 0.85
N ALA A 134 1.66 -9.68 1.89
CA ALA A 134 2.09 -11.06 1.73
C ALA A 134 1.07 -11.89 0.93
N ALA A 135 -0.23 -11.66 1.14
CA ALA A 135 -1.29 -12.30 0.37
C ALA A 135 -1.21 -11.97 -1.13
N LYS A 136 -1.02 -10.68 -1.48
CA LYS A 136 -0.79 -10.23 -2.86
C LYS A 136 0.37 -11.00 -3.49
N ASN A 137 1.53 -11.02 -2.85
CA ASN A 137 2.73 -11.66 -3.42
C ASN A 137 2.53 -13.16 -3.64
N ALA A 138 1.82 -13.83 -2.73
CA ALA A 138 1.47 -15.23 -2.86
C ALA A 138 0.51 -15.49 -4.04
N PHE A 139 -0.52 -14.65 -4.21
CA PHE A 139 -1.42 -14.77 -5.36
C PHE A 139 -0.72 -14.45 -6.69
N LEU A 140 0.18 -13.46 -6.72
CA LEU A 140 1.00 -13.19 -7.90
C LEU A 140 1.90 -14.37 -8.26
N LYS A 141 2.51 -15.01 -7.25
CA LYS A 141 3.29 -16.23 -7.45
C LYS A 141 2.45 -17.36 -8.03
N SER A 142 1.22 -17.54 -7.52
CA SER A 142 0.27 -18.52 -8.06
C SER A 142 -0.11 -18.22 -9.52
N ILE A 143 -0.37 -16.95 -9.87
CA ILE A 143 -0.64 -16.53 -11.26
C ILE A 143 0.55 -16.84 -12.17
N GLN A 144 1.78 -16.53 -11.73
CA GLN A 144 2.98 -16.82 -12.51
C GLN A 144 3.15 -18.32 -12.78
N ALA A 145 2.85 -19.17 -11.79
CA ALA A 145 2.92 -20.61 -11.95
C ALA A 145 1.84 -21.13 -12.93
N VAL A 146 0.61 -20.61 -12.86
CA VAL A 146 -0.45 -20.92 -13.84
C VAL A 146 -0.06 -20.47 -15.26
N LEU A 147 0.50 -19.27 -15.40
CA LEU A 147 0.95 -18.76 -16.71
C LEU A 147 2.09 -19.60 -17.29
N LYS A 148 3.03 -20.08 -16.46
CA LYS A 148 4.10 -20.98 -16.90
C LYS A 148 3.57 -22.35 -17.32
N HIS A 149 2.60 -22.89 -16.59
CA HIS A 149 1.92 -24.12 -16.96
C HIS A 149 1.27 -23.97 -18.34
N GLN A 150 0.46 -22.93 -18.54
CA GLN A 150 -0.18 -22.68 -19.84
C GLN A 150 0.85 -22.41 -20.95
N GLN A 151 1.91 -21.66 -20.67
CA GLN A 151 2.97 -21.46 -21.67
C GLN A 151 3.62 -22.78 -22.10
N SER A 152 3.78 -23.73 -21.20
CA SER A 152 4.30 -25.07 -21.51
C SER A 152 3.32 -25.87 -22.38
N GLU A 153 2.01 -25.83 -22.06
CA GLU A 153 0.94 -26.46 -22.86
C GLU A 153 0.94 -25.93 -24.31
N TYR A 154 1.20 -24.64 -24.51
CA TYR A 154 1.29 -24.03 -25.85
C TYR A 154 2.71 -24.05 -26.45
N TYR A 155 3.51 -25.09 -26.16
CA TYR A 155 4.86 -25.28 -26.70
C TYR A 155 5.79 -24.07 -26.52
N GLY A 156 5.71 -23.41 -25.36
CA GLY A 156 6.50 -22.23 -25.02
C GLY A 156 5.90 -20.89 -25.50
N LYS A 157 4.78 -20.90 -26.24
CA LYS A 157 4.14 -19.67 -26.74
C LYS A 157 3.27 -19.03 -25.66
N THR A 158 3.28 -17.71 -25.61
CA THR A 158 2.39 -16.94 -24.73
C THR A 158 1.07 -16.70 -25.43
N VAL A 159 0.02 -17.39 -25.00
CA VAL A 159 -1.36 -17.22 -25.47
C VAL A 159 -2.15 -16.42 -24.43
N PRO A 160 -2.95 -15.41 -24.82
CA PRO A 160 -3.82 -14.66 -23.91
C PRO A 160 -4.77 -15.58 -23.12
N ALA A 161 -5.04 -15.25 -21.86
CA ALA A 161 -5.86 -16.09 -20.99
C ALA A 161 -7.31 -16.29 -21.45
N ALA A 162 -7.84 -15.39 -22.29
CA ALA A 162 -9.18 -15.54 -22.88
C ALA A 162 -9.24 -16.58 -24.01
N GLU A 163 -8.09 -16.95 -24.58
CA GLU A 163 -7.96 -17.87 -25.71
C GLU A 163 -7.49 -19.26 -25.27
N TRP A 164 -7.46 -19.54 -23.96
CA TRP A 164 -7.03 -20.86 -23.47
C TRP A 164 -8.11 -21.92 -23.72
N ASP A 165 -7.71 -23.11 -24.16
CA ASP A 165 -8.64 -24.23 -24.38
C ASP A 165 -9.18 -24.81 -23.05
N ASP A 166 -8.43 -24.66 -21.95
CA ASP A 166 -8.81 -25.14 -20.61
C ASP A 166 -9.62 -24.09 -19.84
N LEU A 167 -10.94 -24.27 -19.83
CA LEU A 167 -11.90 -23.39 -19.12
C LEU A 167 -11.69 -23.38 -17.59
N ASP A 168 -11.28 -24.51 -16.99
CA ASP A 168 -11.04 -24.57 -15.54
C ASP A 168 -9.82 -23.72 -15.17
N MET A 169 -8.80 -23.69 -16.05
CA MET A 169 -7.65 -22.81 -15.88
C MET A 169 -7.98 -21.34 -16.12
N GLN A 170 -8.89 -21.03 -17.06
CA GLN A 170 -9.41 -19.67 -17.21
C GLN A 170 -10.12 -19.20 -15.93
N GLU A 171 -11.03 -20.01 -15.37
CA GLU A 171 -11.75 -19.68 -14.13
C GLU A 171 -10.78 -19.49 -12.96
N ARG A 172 -9.78 -20.37 -12.85
CA ARG A 172 -8.72 -20.26 -11.83
C ARG A 172 -7.93 -18.96 -11.98
N TYR A 173 -7.52 -18.60 -13.20
CA TYR A 173 -6.82 -17.35 -13.48
C TYR A 173 -7.65 -16.12 -13.10
N VAL A 174 -8.94 -16.10 -13.48
CA VAL A 174 -9.88 -15.03 -13.11
C VAL A 174 -10.02 -14.93 -11.59
N THR A 175 -10.14 -16.07 -10.90
CA THR A 175 -10.22 -16.12 -9.44
C THR A 175 -8.97 -15.54 -8.76
N LEU A 176 -7.78 -15.87 -9.27
CA LEU A 176 -6.53 -15.32 -8.75
C LEU A 176 -6.40 -13.81 -9.01
N CYS A 177 -6.72 -13.35 -10.22
CA CYS A 177 -6.74 -11.93 -10.57
C CYS A 177 -7.70 -11.14 -9.67
N ASN A 178 -8.91 -11.68 -9.45
CA ASN A 178 -9.87 -11.12 -8.50
C ASN A 178 -9.27 -11.00 -7.09
N ASN A 179 -8.60 -12.04 -6.59
CA ASN A 179 -7.99 -12.01 -5.26
C ASN A 179 -6.89 -10.94 -5.14
N VAL A 180 -6.07 -10.76 -6.17
CA VAL A 180 -5.04 -9.69 -6.23
C VAL A 180 -5.72 -8.31 -6.24
N ALA A 181 -6.75 -8.11 -7.07
CA ALA A 181 -7.48 -6.85 -7.13
C ALA A 181 -8.12 -6.50 -5.76
N ILE A 182 -8.71 -7.47 -5.07
CA ILE A 182 -9.24 -7.27 -3.71
C ILE A 182 -8.12 -6.92 -2.71
N CYS A 183 -6.94 -7.54 -2.79
CA CYS A 183 -5.78 -7.12 -1.99
C CYS A 183 -5.40 -5.66 -2.29
N GLY A 184 -5.42 -5.26 -3.56
CA GLY A 184 -5.22 -3.88 -4.00
C GLY A 184 -6.20 -2.91 -3.35
N ILE A 185 -7.50 -3.24 -3.30
CA ILE A 185 -8.52 -2.42 -2.61
C ILE A 185 -8.17 -2.25 -1.13
N LYS A 186 -7.78 -3.35 -0.44
CA LYS A 186 -7.42 -3.30 0.98
C LYS A 186 -6.15 -2.47 1.25
N MET A 187 -5.22 -2.46 0.31
CA MET A 187 -3.97 -1.70 0.38
C MET A 187 -4.09 -0.28 -0.18
N LYS A 188 -5.21 0.06 -0.84
CA LYS A 188 -5.42 1.28 -1.61
C LYS A 188 -4.41 1.49 -2.74
N ASP A 189 -3.96 0.40 -3.37
CA ASP A 189 -3.06 0.41 -4.53
C ASP A 189 -3.88 0.47 -5.82
N LEU A 190 -4.12 1.68 -6.34
CA LEU A 190 -4.99 1.93 -7.49
C LEU A 190 -4.50 1.23 -8.76
N SER A 191 -3.19 1.26 -9.01
CA SER A 191 -2.57 0.64 -10.19
C SER A 191 -2.81 -0.87 -10.20
N LEU A 192 -2.64 -1.52 -9.05
CA LEU A 192 -2.84 -2.96 -8.91
C LEU A 192 -4.31 -3.36 -9.12
N ILE A 193 -5.25 -2.58 -8.60
CA ILE A 193 -6.68 -2.85 -8.81
C ILE A 193 -7.01 -2.76 -10.30
N ASN A 194 -6.56 -1.69 -10.97
CA ASN A 194 -6.83 -1.48 -12.40
C ASN A 194 -6.27 -2.63 -13.25
N GLU A 195 -5.01 -3.01 -13.02
CA GLU A 195 -4.34 -4.05 -13.80
C GLU A 195 -5.05 -5.41 -13.68
N TYR A 196 -5.31 -5.88 -12.45
CA TYR A 196 -5.82 -7.22 -12.24
C TYR A 196 -7.33 -7.33 -12.40
N ALA A 197 -8.09 -6.27 -12.13
CA ALA A 197 -9.52 -6.25 -12.45
C ALA A 197 -9.74 -6.19 -13.97
N ALA A 198 -8.94 -5.44 -14.73
CA ALA A 198 -8.99 -5.45 -16.19
C ALA A 198 -8.59 -6.81 -16.77
N LYS A 199 -7.53 -7.46 -16.26
CA LYS A 199 -7.14 -8.83 -16.66
C LYS A 199 -8.25 -9.85 -16.40
N ALA A 200 -8.94 -9.75 -15.27
CA ALA A 200 -10.07 -10.63 -14.98
C ALA A 200 -11.26 -10.38 -15.93
N LEU A 201 -11.61 -9.12 -16.20
CA LEU A 201 -12.70 -8.77 -17.12
C LEU A 201 -12.41 -9.10 -18.58
N ALA A 202 -11.14 -9.12 -18.98
CA ALA A 202 -10.74 -9.52 -20.34
C ALA A 202 -10.99 -11.01 -20.62
N VAL A 203 -11.04 -11.85 -19.58
CA VAL A 203 -11.35 -13.29 -19.68
C VAL A 203 -12.83 -13.53 -19.37
N GLU A 204 -13.35 -12.95 -18.28
CA GLU A 204 -14.75 -13.09 -17.87
C GLU A 204 -15.38 -11.71 -17.63
N GLU A 205 -16.07 -11.19 -18.64
CA GLU A 205 -16.75 -9.88 -18.57
C GLU A 205 -17.85 -9.81 -17.50
N THR A 206 -18.44 -10.96 -17.15
CA THR A 206 -19.48 -11.09 -16.13
C THR A 206 -18.94 -11.22 -14.72
N SER A 207 -17.62 -11.24 -14.52
CA SER A 207 -17.01 -11.45 -13.20
C SER A 207 -17.48 -10.39 -12.19
N THR A 208 -18.33 -10.80 -11.25
CA THR A 208 -18.89 -9.90 -10.22
C THR A 208 -17.79 -9.20 -9.43
N LYS A 209 -16.75 -9.93 -9.03
CA LYS A 209 -15.67 -9.40 -8.19
C LYS A 209 -14.82 -8.39 -8.96
N ALA A 210 -14.58 -8.62 -10.25
CA ALA A 210 -13.80 -7.72 -11.08
C ALA A 210 -14.58 -6.43 -11.39
N LEU A 211 -15.88 -6.54 -11.72
CA LEU A 211 -16.77 -5.39 -11.89
C LEU A 211 -16.85 -4.55 -10.61
N TYR A 212 -17.00 -5.20 -9.45
CA TYR A 212 -16.98 -4.52 -8.17
C TYR A 212 -15.64 -3.81 -7.91
N ALA A 213 -14.51 -4.48 -8.20
CA ALA A 213 -13.19 -3.90 -8.01
C ALA A 213 -12.95 -2.68 -8.91
N MET A 214 -13.39 -2.72 -10.17
CA MET A 214 -13.32 -1.57 -11.08
C MET A 214 -14.21 -0.41 -10.67
N ALA A 215 -15.45 -0.67 -10.27
CA ALA A 215 -16.33 0.39 -9.78
C ALA A 215 -15.76 1.03 -8.51
N LYS A 216 -15.18 0.23 -7.60
CA LYS A 216 -14.51 0.74 -6.39
C LYS A 216 -13.26 1.54 -6.71
N LEU A 217 -12.47 1.13 -7.70
CA LEU A 217 -11.33 1.89 -8.20
C LEU A 217 -11.75 3.27 -8.69
N ARG A 218 -12.75 3.34 -9.58
CA ARG A 218 -13.24 4.62 -10.13
C ARG A 218 -13.80 5.54 -9.05
N LEU A 219 -14.47 4.96 -8.04
CA LEU A 219 -14.89 5.70 -6.86
C LEU A 219 -13.70 6.28 -6.08
N MET A 220 -12.62 5.51 -5.89
CA MET A 220 -11.40 5.98 -5.22
C MET A 220 -10.61 7.01 -6.03
N GLU A 221 -10.76 7.02 -7.36
CA GLU A 221 -10.19 8.02 -8.27
C GLU A 221 -11.04 9.29 -8.38
N HIS A 222 -12.18 9.38 -7.68
CA HIS A 222 -13.16 10.47 -7.79
C HIS A 222 -13.75 10.63 -9.21
N ARG A 223 -13.77 9.54 -9.99
CA ARG A 223 -14.38 9.48 -11.33
C ARG A 223 -15.78 8.87 -11.23
N TYR A 224 -16.74 9.64 -10.69
CA TYR A 224 -18.08 9.13 -10.36
C TYR A 224 -18.91 8.70 -11.57
N ASN A 225 -18.81 9.42 -12.69
CA ASN A 225 -19.51 9.06 -13.93
C ASN A 225 -19.11 7.65 -14.41
N GLU A 226 -17.81 7.38 -14.48
CA GLU A 226 -17.30 6.06 -14.88
C GLU A 226 -17.58 4.98 -13.83
N ALA A 227 -17.58 5.34 -12.55
CA ALA A 227 -17.99 4.40 -11.50
C ALA A 227 -19.45 3.97 -11.70
N ASN A 228 -20.34 4.91 -12.05
CA ASN A 228 -21.73 4.62 -12.37
C ASN A 228 -21.86 3.79 -13.66
N GLU A 229 -21.11 4.08 -14.72
CA GLU A 229 -21.11 3.27 -15.94
C GLU A 229 -20.72 1.80 -15.68
N VAL A 230 -19.71 1.56 -14.82
CA VAL A 230 -19.32 0.19 -14.44
C VAL A 230 -20.41 -0.47 -13.61
N VAL A 231 -21.07 0.25 -12.71
CA VAL A 231 -22.20 -0.27 -11.91
C VAL A 231 -23.42 -0.56 -12.78
N ASP A 232 -23.72 0.28 -13.75
CA ASP A 232 -24.81 0.07 -14.71
C ASP A 232 -24.55 -1.18 -15.54
N ARG A 233 -23.33 -1.34 -16.06
CA ARG A 233 -22.90 -2.58 -16.74
C ARG A 233 -22.97 -3.79 -15.84
N ALA A 234 -22.67 -3.66 -14.56
CA ALA A 234 -22.80 -4.79 -13.63
C ALA A 234 -24.27 -5.16 -13.35
N LEU A 235 -25.15 -4.16 -13.30
CA LEU A 235 -26.59 -4.35 -13.09
C LEU A 235 -27.32 -4.86 -14.34
N THR A 236 -26.77 -4.68 -15.55
CA THR A 236 -27.32 -5.37 -16.74
C THR A 236 -27.18 -6.88 -16.63
N PHE A 237 -26.08 -7.37 -16.03
CA PHE A 237 -25.88 -8.81 -15.78
C PHE A 237 -26.55 -9.28 -14.49
N TYR A 238 -26.56 -8.44 -13.45
CA TYR A 238 -27.07 -8.79 -12.12
C TYR A 238 -27.99 -7.71 -11.54
N PRO A 239 -29.25 -7.59 -12.01
CA PRO A 239 -30.14 -6.48 -11.67
C PRO A 239 -30.41 -6.33 -10.16
N ASP A 240 -30.59 -7.44 -9.45
CA ASP A 240 -31.00 -7.44 -8.04
C ASP A 240 -29.82 -7.60 -7.05
N LYS A 241 -28.58 -7.49 -7.54
CA LYS A 241 -27.42 -7.74 -6.69
C LYS A 241 -27.16 -6.57 -5.76
N ALA A 242 -27.50 -6.78 -4.48
CA ALA A 242 -27.37 -5.79 -3.40
C ALA A 242 -25.98 -5.12 -3.35
N GLN A 243 -24.91 -5.83 -3.70
CA GLN A 243 -23.55 -5.29 -3.72
C GLN A 243 -23.41 -4.09 -4.69
N PHE A 244 -23.99 -4.17 -5.89
CA PHE A 244 -23.93 -3.09 -6.88
C PHE A 244 -24.93 -1.97 -6.57
N LEU A 245 -26.12 -2.31 -6.06
CA LEU A 245 -27.09 -1.32 -5.61
C LEU A 245 -26.56 -0.47 -4.44
N ASN A 246 -25.88 -1.09 -3.48
CA ASN A 246 -25.23 -0.39 -2.38
C ASN A 246 -24.05 0.47 -2.87
N LEU A 247 -23.28 -0.03 -3.85
CA LEU A 247 -22.18 0.73 -4.42
C LEU A 247 -22.69 1.97 -5.19
N ARG A 248 -23.82 1.88 -5.89
CA ARG A 248 -24.47 3.04 -6.52
C ARG A 248 -24.81 4.12 -5.48
N LYS A 249 -25.46 3.72 -4.37
CA LYS A 249 -25.75 4.64 -3.26
C LYS A 249 -24.49 5.26 -2.66
N GLU A 250 -23.41 4.50 -2.56
CA GLU A 250 -22.11 4.99 -2.08
C GLU A 250 -21.51 6.05 -3.03
N ILE A 251 -21.59 5.82 -4.35
CA ILE A 251 -21.14 6.77 -5.38
C ILE A 251 -21.95 8.07 -5.28
N GLU A 252 -23.28 7.98 -5.24
CA GLU A 252 -24.17 9.16 -5.11
C GLU A 252 -23.92 9.95 -3.82
N ALA A 253 -23.59 9.27 -2.72
CA ALA A 253 -23.23 9.94 -1.47
C ALA A 253 -21.88 10.64 -1.55
N ALA A 254 -20.89 10.00 -2.19
CA ALA A 254 -19.56 10.57 -2.41
C ALA A 254 -19.62 11.79 -3.35
N GLU A 255 -20.39 11.71 -4.43
CA GLU A 255 -20.59 12.81 -5.38
C GLU A 255 -21.27 14.01 -4.72
N ARG A 256 -22.35 13.79 -3.96
CA ARG A 256 -23.00 14.87 -3.19
C ARG A 256 -22.06 15.53 -2.20
N LYS A 257 -21.24 14.74 -1.50
CA LYS A 257 -20.25 15.27 -0.56
C LYS A 257 -19.21 16.12 -1.29
N GLN A 258 -18.68 15.66 -2.42
CA GLN A 258 -17.73 16.44 -3.22
C GLN A 258 -18.36 17.74 -3.75
N ALA A 259 -19.62 17.70 -4.20
CA ALA A 259 -20.33 18.89 -4.65
C ALA A 259 -20.49 19.94 -3.53
N ILE A 260 -20.80 19.51 -2.30
CA ILE A 260 -20.88 20.38 -1.12
C ILE A 260 -19.50 20.99 -0.81
N GLU A 261 -18.45 20.17 -0.71
CA GLU A 261 -17.08 20.65 -0.45
C GLU A 261 -16.61 21.65 -1.53
N GLN A 262 -16.95 21.39 -2.79
CA GLN A 262 -16.59 22.26 -3.91
C GLN A 262 -17.39 23.57 -3.91
N ALA A 263 -18.66 23.53 -3.50
CA ALA A 263 -19.49 24.72 -3.28
C ALA A 263 -18.96 25.57 -2.13
N GLU A 264 -18.63 24.98 -0.98
CA GLU A 264 -18.02 25.66 0.16
C GLU A 264 -16.69 26.35 -0.23
N LEU A 265 -15.82 25.63 -0.95
CA LEU A 265 -14.57 26.21 -1.46
C LEU A 265 -14.81 27.36 -2.43
N SER A 266 -15.85 27.27 -3.27
CA SER A 266 -16.22 28.36 -4.19
C SER A 266 -16.75 29.58 -3.46
N GLU A 267 -17.53 29.39 -2.39
CA GLU A 267 -18.08 30.46 -1.56
C GLU A 267 -16.96 31.16 -0.77
N ILE A 268 -16.03 30.40 -0.21
CA ILE A 268 -14.82 30.95 0.45
C ILE A 268 -14.02 31.76 -0.55
N ARG A 269 -13.79 31.24 -1.77
CA ARG A 269 -13.06 31.97 -2.82
C ARG A 269 -13.81 33.22 -3.25
N ALA A 270 -15.14 33.18 -3.36
CA ALA A 270 -15.96 34.34 -3.68
C ALA A 270 -15.89 35.40 -2.57
N LYS A 271 -15.97 35.00 -1.29
CA LYS A 271 -15.80 35.90 -0.13
C LYS A 271 -14.39 36.50 -0.08
N GLN A 272 -13.36 35.72 -0.38
CA GLN A 272 -11.98 36.23 -0.47
C GLN A 272 -11.83 37.26 -1.60
N LEU A 273 -12.38 36.98 -2.78
CA LEU A 273 -12.37 37.93 -3.90
C LEU A 273 -13.15 39.20 -3.56
N GLN A 274 -14.32 39.08 -2.92
CA GLN A 274 -15.13 40.21 -2.50
C GLN A 274 -14.44 41.03 -1.40
N ALA A 275 -13.78 40.39 -0.44
CA ALA A 275 -12.97 41.06 0.59
C ALA A 275 -11.76 41.78 0.00
N VAL A 276 -11.11 41.21 -1.02
CA VAL A 276 -10.03 41.88 -1.75
C VAL A 276 -10.57 43.07 -2.55
N MET A 277 -11.74 42.96 -3.17
CA MET A 277 -12.39 44.07 -3.88
C MET A 277 -12.81 45.18 -2.91
N THR A 278 -13.39 44.87 -1.75
CA THR A 278 -13.77 45.88 -0.75
C THR A 278 -12.56 46.50 -0.03
N ALA A 279 -11.47 45.75 0.16
CA ALA A 279 -10.20 46.31 0.61
C ALA A 279 -9.54 47.21 -0.45
N SER A 280 -9.78 46.94 -1.74
CA SER A 280 -9.28 47.77 -2.84
C SER A 280 -10.09 49.05 -3.06
N THR A 281 -11.34 49.12 -2.60
CA THR A 281 -12.18 50.34 -2.68
C THR A 281 -11.79 51.46 -1.71
N VAL A 282 -10.80 51.27 -0.83
CA VAL A 282 -10.33 52.32 0.11
C VAL A 282 -9.13 53.12 -0.43
N ALA A 283 -8.51 52.69 -1.53
CA ALA A 283 -7.62 53.53 -2.31
C ALA A 283 -7.47 52.92 -3.70
N GLU A 284 -8.16 53.46 -4.70
CA GLU A 284 -7.84 53.19 -6.11
C GLU A 284 -6.74 54.17 -6.56
N PRO A 285 -5.46 53.76 -6.65
CA PRO A 285 -4.60 54.28 -7.70
C PRO A 285 -5.10 53.73 -9.05
N PRO A 286 -4.84 54.44 -10.16
CA PRO A 286 -5.45 54.13 -11.46
C PRO A 286 -5.18 52.68 -11.86
N ALA A 287 -6.21 52.02 -12.41
CA ALA A 287 -6.21 50.62 -12.79
C ALA A 287 -5.02 50.28 -13.70
N LEU A 288 -3.95 49.77 -13.09
CA LEU A 288 -2.79 49.23 -13.80
C LEU A 288 -3.28 48.08 -14.69
N THR A 289 -2.96 48.19 -15.97
CA THR A 289 -3.20 47.15 -16.98
C THR A 289 -2.52 45.84 -16.56
N GLN A 290 -3.00 44.70 -17.08
CA GLN A 290 -2.45 43.39 -16.75
C GLN A 290 -0.93 43.32 -16.97
N GLU A 291 -0.44 43.96 -18.04
CA GLU A 291 1.00 44.07 -18.35
C GLU A 291 1.77 44.81 -17.25
N GLN A 292 1.24 45.93 -16.75
CA GLN A 292 1.89 46.71 -15.69
C GLN A 292 1.91 45.97 -14.33
N ARG A 293 0.92 45.11 -14.06
CA ARG A 293 0.94 44.25 -12.85
C ARG A 293 2.00 43.16 -12.96
N GLU A 294 2.15 42.58 -14.15
CA GLU A 294 3.20 41.59 -14.42
C GLU A 294 4.60 42.22 -14.33
N GLU A 295 4.77 43.46 -14.79
CA GLU A 295 6.00 44.23 -14.63
C GLU A 295 6.28 44.52 -13.15
N GLN A 296 5.29 44.98 -12.38
CA GLN A 296 5.46 45.20 -10.94
C GLN A 296 5.82 43.93 -10.18
N LEU A 297 5.22 42.78 -10.52
CA LEU A 297 5.57 41.49 -9.94
C LEU A 297 7.01 41.08 -10.30
N LYS A 298 7.43 41.29 -11.55
CA LYS A 298 8.82 41.04 -11.98
C LYS A 298 9.80 41.95 -11.25
N GLU A 299 9.49 43.22 -11.09
CA GLU A 299 10.30 44.18 -10.33
C GLU A 299 10.37 43.82 -8.85
N GLU A 300 9.25 43.41 -8.24
CA GLU A 300 9.23 43.00 -6.83
C GLU A 300 10.03 41.72 -6.61
N VAL A 301 9.92 40.74 -7.51
CA VAL A 301 10.73 39.53 -7.50
C VAL A 301 12.21 39.85 -7.69
N GLN A 302 12.56 40.72 -8.65
CA GLN A 302 13.94 41.13 -8.88
C GLN A 302 14.51 41.88 -7.68
N LYS A 303 13.73 42.77 -7.08
CA LYS A 303 14.13 43.49 -5.86
C LYS A 303 14.42 42.53 -4.71
N ARG A 304 13.58 41.50 -4.53
CA ARG A 304 13.83 40.45 -3.51
C ARG A 304 15.10 39.66 -3.79
N ILE A 305 15.39 39.32 -5.05
CA ILE A 305 16.64 38.64 -5.44
C ILE A 305 17.85 39.51 -5.12
N ASP A 306 17.78 40.79 -5.47
CA ASP A 306 18.86 41.75 -5.27
C ASP A 306 19.14 41.97 -3.77
N THR A 307 18.10 42.14 -2.94
CA THR A 307 18.25 42.39 -1.49
C THR A 307 18.56 41.16 -0.65
N THR A 308 18.24 39.95 -1.12
CA THR A 308 18.46 38.73 -0.33
C THR A 308 19.93 38.29 -0.42
N PRO A 309 20.62 38.06 0.71
CA PRO A 309 22.00 37.60 0.72
C PRO A 309 22.11 36.20 0.10
N LEU A 310 23.23 35.94 -0.58
CA LEU A 310 23.52 34.69 -1.27
C LEU A 310 23.84 33.55 -0.28
N PRO A 311 23.59 32.29 -0.67
CA PRO A 311 23.98 31.13 0.13
C PRO A 311 25.51 31.02 0.26
N THR A 312 26.01 30.59 1.42
CA THR A 312 27.45 30.47 1.67
C THR A 312 28.15 29.40 0.81
N ARG A 313 29.40 29.67 0.43
CA ARG A 313 30.27 28.90 -0.49
C ARG A 313 31.05 27.76 0.19
N GLU A 314 30.60 27.31 1.35
CA GLU A 314 31.29 26.25 2.10
C GLU A 314 31.25 24.91 1.35
N ASN A 315 32.39 24.23 1.29
CA ASN A 315 32.54 22.94 0.62
C ASN A 315 32.15 21.79 1.56
N ASP A 316 30.86 21.66 1.86
CA ASP A 316 30.32 20.64 2.75
C ASP A 316 29.16 19.83 2.11
N MET A 317 28.52 18.96 2.90
CA MET A 317 27.38 18.14 2.48
C MET A 317 26.01 18.84 2.62
N PHE A 318 25.99 20.15 2.92
CA PHE A 318 24.78 20.90 3.23
C PHE A 318 24.45 21.99 2.19
N ALA A 319 25.18 22.07 1.08
CA ALA A 319 24.93 23.01 -0.01
C ALA A 319 23.49 22.94 -0.53
N ALA A 320 22.92 21.75 -0.65
CA ALA A 320 21.53 21.58 -1.08
C ALA A 320 20.51 22.20 -0.10
N ALA A 321 20.78 22.17 1.21
CA ALA A 321 19.90 22.79 2.20
C ALA A 321 20.01 24.32 2.16
N ARG A 322 21.23 24.86 2.07
CA ARG A 322 21.47 26.32 1.95
C ARG A 322 20.80 26.90 0.72
N LEU A 323 20.95 26.22 -0.43
CA LEU A 323 20.33 26.65 -1.68
C LEU A 323 18.80 26.63 -1.57
N ASN A 324 18.20 25.58 -0.99
CA ASN A 324 16.76 25.55 -0.74
C ASN A 324 16.26 26.71 0.13
N VAL A 325 16.96 27.02 1.23
CA VAL A 325 16.61 28.14 2.11
C VAL A 325 16.66 29.47 1.35
N TYR A 326 17.67 29.66 0.50
CA TYR A 326 17.76 30.84 -0.36
C TYR A 326 16.56 30.96 -1.31
N PHE A 327 16.22 29.88 -2.04
CA PHE A 327 15.05 29.85 -2.93
C PHE A 327 13.74 30.15 -2.19
N MET A 328 13.57 29.63 -0.97
CA MET A 328 12.41 29.94 -0.13
C MET A 328 12.34 31.43 0.25
N LYS A 329 13.48 32.07 0.59
CA LYS A 329 13.53 33.50 0.93
C LYS A 329 13.13 34.39 -0.24
N ILE A 330 13.57 34.06 -1.46
CA ILE A 330 13.20 34.80 -2.68
C ILE A 330 11.82 34.38 -3.25
N LYS A 331 11.10 33.49 -2.56
CA LYS A 331 9.81 32.91 -2.96
C LYS A 331 9.83 32.24 -4.35
N GLN A 332 10.94 31.61 -4.70
CA GLN A 332 11.07 30.79 -5.89
C GLN A 332 11.23 29.31 -5.51
N ARG A 333 11.06 28.40 -6.47
CA ARG A 333 11.17 26.96 -6.25
C ARG A 333 12.37 26.39 -6.97
N MET A 334 13.21 25.64 -6.27
CA MET A 334 14.25 24.83 -6.91
C MET A 334 13.64 23.49 -7.36
N MET A 335 13.82 23.15 -8.64
CA MET A 335 13.50 21.82 -9.18
C MET A 335 14.79 21.04 -9.39
N VAL A 336 14.82 19.79 -8.95
CA VAL A 336 15.97 18.91 -9.06
C VAL A 336 15.53 17.65 -9.78
N ASP A 337 16.15 17.37 -10.91
CA ASP A 337 15.91 16.18 -11.71
C ASP A 337 17.13 15.28 -11.68
N ILE A 338 16.94 14.00 -11.35
CA ILE A 338 18.02 13.03 -11.15
C ILE A 338 17.74 11.78 -11.96
N HIS A 339 18.58 11.54 -12.95
CA HIS A 339 18.51 10.38 -13.82
C HIS A 339 19.56 9.33 -13.42
N SER A 340 19.17 8.06 -13.42
CA SER A 340 20.13 6.95 -13.32
C SER A 340 20.76 6.71 -14.69
N ARG A 341 22.09 6.72 -14.76
CA ARG A 341 22.89 6.52 -15.98
C ARG A 341 23.71 5.23 -15.94
N TYR A 342 23.33 4.30 -15.07
CA TYR A 342 23.98 2.99 -14.94
C TYR A 342 22.99 1.87 -15.24
N ASN A 343 23.48 0.81 -15.85
CA ASN A 343 22.71 -0.41 -16.08
C ASN A 343 22.91 -1.41 -14.93
N ALA A 344 21.92 -1.49 -14.04
CA ALA A 344 21.95 -2.38 -12.88
C ALA A 344 22.01 -3.87 -13.30
N ASP A 345 21.45 -4.22 -14.45
CA ASP A 345 21.36 -5.61 -14.93
C ASP A 345 22.71 -6.11 -15.49
N MET A 346 23.61 -5.18 -15.85
CA MET A 346 24.96 -5.48 -16.36
C MET A 346 26.05 -5.36 -15.29
N GLY A 347 25.68 -5.09 -14.03
CA GLY A 347 26.62 -4.96 -12.92
C GLY A 347 27.47 -3.68 -12.94
N GLU A 348 27.03 -2.63 -13.65
CA GLU A 348 27.74 -1.36 -13.70
C GLU A 348 27.68 -0.59 -12.38
N GLU A 349 28.75 0.15 -12.06
CA GLU A 349 28.78 1.00 -10.88
C GLU A 349 27.71 2.10 -10.93
N PRO A 350 27.05 2.41 -9.79
CA PRO A 350 25.95 3.36 -9.76
C PRO A 350 26.43 4.76 -10.16
N LYS A 351 25.87 5.29 -11.25
CA LYS A 351 26.12 6.63 -11.75
C LYS A 351 24.81 7.39 -11.92
N PHE A 352 24.70 8.52 -11.26
CA PHE A 352 23.54 9.39 -11.33
C PHE A 352 23.92 10.71 -11.99
N GLU A 353 23.02 11.25 -12.80
CA GLU A 353 23.13 12.57 -13.42
C GLU A 353 22.10 13.50 -12.78
N CYS A 354 22.50 14.70 -12.38
CA CYS A 354 21.64 15.71 -11.75
C CYS A 354 21.56 16.98 -12.60
N THR A 355 20.35 17.48 -12.76
CA THR A 355 20.04 18.77 -13.37
C THR A 355 19.21 19.61 -12.39
N ILE A 356 19.59 20.87 -12.19
CA ILE A 356 18.90 21.82 -11.32
C ILE A 356 18.31 22.94 -12.17
N VAL A 357 17.01 23.18 -12.02
CA VAL A 357 16.24 24.18 -12.74
C VAL A 357 15.54 25.11 -11.76
N ASN A 358 15.50 26.40 -12.07
CA ASN A 358 14.64 27.35 -11.38
C ASN A 358 13.17 27.11 -11.81
N GLY A 359 12.33 26.64 -10.90
CA GLY A 359 10.93 26.33 -11.18
C GLY A 359 10.05 27.56 -11.45
N ALA A 360 10.49 28.77 -11.12
CA ALA A 360 9.75 29.99 -11.42
C ALA A 360 10.07 30.55 -12.81
N THR A 361 11.33 30.44 -13.27
CA THR A 361 11.78 31.02 -14.55
C THR A 361 12.04 29.97 -15.64
N GLY A 362 12.07 28.69 -15.29
CA GLY A 362 12.49 27.60 -16.18
C GLY A 362 13.99 27.61 -16.51
N GLN A 363 14.77 28.54 -15.95
CA GLN A 363 16.19 28.68 -16.22
C GLN A 363 16.96 27.49 -15.66
N VAL A 364 17.79 26.87 -16.50
CA VAL A 364 18.65 25.76 -16.08
C VAL A 364 19.89 26.32 -15.38
N LEU A 365 20.07 25.93 -14.12
CA LEU A 365 21.12 26.45 -13.26
C LEU A 365 22.37 25.57 -13.30
N ALA A 366 22.18 24.25 -13.30
CA ALA A 366 23.25 23.26 -13.50
C ALA A 366 22.72 22.04 -14.27
N THR A 367 23.54 21.45 -15.14
CA THR A 367 23.22 20.27 -15.97
C THR A 367 24.36 19.28 -15.98
N GLY A 368 24.05 18.00 -16.15
CA GLY A 368 25.07 17.00 -16.46
C GLY A 368 26.04 16.69 -15.31
N VAL A 369 25.65 16.98 -14.08
CA VAL A 369 26.50 16.71 -12.91
C VAL A 369 26.42 15.23 -12.59
N LEU A 370 27.56 14.54 -12.57
CA LEU A 370 27.63 13.09 -12.33
C LEU A 370 28.09 12.76 -10.91
N GLY A 371 27.55 11.69 -10.33
CA GLY A 371 27.99 11.21 -9.02
C GLY A 371 27.55 9.79 -8.69
N ALA A 372 28.23 9.18 -7.71
CA ALA A 372 28.00 7.79 -7.31
C ALA A 372 26.70 7.55 -6.52
N SER A 373 26.08 8.62 -6.00
CA SER A 373 24.79 8.54 -5.30
C SER A 373 23.92 9.77 -5.56
N LYS A 374 22.60 9.58 -5.49
CA LYS A 374 21.61 10.65 -5.61
C LYS A 374 21.86 11.82 -4.64
N LYS A 375 22.34 11.53 -3.43
CA LYS A 375 22.63 12.55 -2.40
C LYS A 375 23.88 13.36 -2.74
N ILE A 376 24.95 12.69 -3.16
CA ILE A 376 26.23 13.34 -3.51
C ILE A 376 26.03 14.20 -4.76
N VAL A 377 25.45 13.63 -5.83
CA VAL A 377 25.27 14.35 -7.10
C VAL A 377 24.38 15.58 -6.95
N LYS A 378 23.33 15.50 -6.12
CA LYS A 378 22.48 16.64 -5.80
C LYS A 378 23.27 17.73 -5.09
N ASN A 379 24.07 17.36 -4.10
CA ASN A 379 24.84 18.33 -3.33
C ASN A 379 25.93 19.01 -4.18
N GLU A 380 26.63 18.25 -5.03
CA GLU A 380 27.62 18.80 -5.98
C GLU A 380 26.97 19.73 -7.01
N ALA A 381 25.82 19.35 -7.56
CA ALA A 381 25.07 20.23 -8.45
C ALA A 381 24.65 21.53 -7.73
N CYS A 382 24.22 21.45 -6.47
CA CYS A 382 23.90 22.65 -5.70
C CYS A 382 25.12 23.53 -5.44
N LYS A 383 26.33 22.98 -5.23
CA LYS A 383 27.56 23.78 -5.12
C LYS A 383 27.85 24.56 -6.39
N ILE A 384 27.72 23.91 -7.55
CA ILE A 384 27.89 24.56 -8.87
C ILE A 384 26.88 25.70 -9.03
N VAL A 385 25.62 25.50 -8.63
CA VAL A 385 24.61 26.55 -8.68
C VAL A 385 24.93 27.71 -7.73
N ILE A 386 25.41 27.43 -6.51
CA ILE A 386 25.82 28.48 -5.57
C ILE A 386 26.95 29.32 -6.18
N GLU A 387 27.99 28.68 -6.72
CA GLU A 387 29.09 29.38 -7.39
C GLU A 387 28.61 30.23 -8.58
N LYS A 388 27.68 29.70 -9.38
CA LYS A 388 27.06 30.43 -10.49
C LYS A 388 26.30 31.67 -10.00
N LEU A 389 25.51 31.55 -8.94
CA LEU A 389 24.76 32.69 -8.36
C LEU A 389 25.70 33.79 -7.84
N TRP A 390 26.82 33.40 -7.22
CA TRP A 390 27.85 34.35 -6.78
C TRP A 390 28.48 35.07 -7.97
N HIS A 391 28.92 34.32 -8.99
CA HIS A 391 29.50 34.89 -10.20
C HIS A 391 28.53 35.83 -10.92
N ASP A 392 27.27 35.43 -11.08
CA ASP A 392 26.25 36.23 -11.77
C ASP A 392 25.93 37.54 -11.01
N LYS A 393 25.85 37.48 -9.67
CA LYS A 393 25.56 38.66 -8.82
C LYS A 393 26.77 39.60 -8.70
N GLU A 394 27.97 39.04 -8.69
CA GLU A 394 29.24 39.78 -8.73
C GLU A 394 29.43 40.49 -10.08
N ALA A 395 29.24 39.77 -11.20
CA ALA A 395 29.28 40.34 -12.54
C ALA A 395 28.22 41.44 -12.76
N ALA A 396 27.05 41.31 -12.11
CA ALA A 396 26.02 42.34 -12.13
C ALA A 396 26.33 43.54 -11.21
N GLY A 397 27.36 43.47 -10.37
CA GLY A 397 27.71 44.53 -9.41
C GLY A 397 26.66 44.72 -8.30
N LYS A 398 25.84 43.69 -8.02
CA LYS A 398 24.68 43.77 -7.10
C LYS A 398 24.89 43.04 -5.77
N LEU A 399 26.14 42.73 -5.39
CA LEU A 399 26.43 42.08 -4.11
C LEU A 399 25.92 42.92 -2.94
N THR A 400 25.24 42.29 -1.99
CA THR A 400 24.79 42.98 -0.78
C THR A 400 25.99 43.27 0.15
N PRO A 401 25.86 44.21 1.10
CA PRO A 401 26.91 44.45 2.10
C PRO A 401 27.25 43.19 2.91
N GLU A 402 26.26 42.33 3.18
CA GLU A 402 26.48 41.03 3.83
C GLU A 402 27.27 40.07 2.94
N ASP A 403 26.99 40.05 1.63
CA ASP A 403 27.71 39.23 0.66
C ASP A 403 29.19 39.65 0.55
N GLN A 404 29.46 40.97 0.53
CA GLN A 404 30.83 41.52 0.49
C GLN A 404 31.61 41.18 1.76
N ALA A 405 31.00 41.37 2.94
CA ALA A 405 31.61 41.02 4.22
C ALA A 405 31.89 39.52 4.34
N TYR A 406 31.02 38.66 3.78
CA TYR A 406 31.25 37.23 3.70
C TYR A 406 32.40 36.90 2.75
N LEU A 407 32.44 37.48 1.56
CA LEU A 407 33.46 37.20 0.54
C LEU A 407 34.86 37.54 1.05
N GLU A 408 35.03 38.70 1.72
CA GLU A 408 36.29 39.07 2.37
C GLU A 408 36.73 38.07 3.45
N ARG A 409 35.78 37.60 4.27
CA ARG A 409 36.05 36.58 5.31
C ARG A 409 36.42 35.23 4.68
N PHE A 410 35.74 34.87 3.60
CA PHE A 410 35.95 33.62 2.87
C PHE A 410 37.30 33.58 2.17
N GLU A 411 37.70 34.67 1.50
CA GLU A 411 39.01 34.80 0.88
C GLU A 411 40.14 34.80 1.92
N ARG A 412 39.94 35.50 3.04
CA ARG A 412 40.89 35.49 4.16
C ARG A 412 41.06 34.09 4.75
N ALA A 413 39.96 33.33 4.92
CA ALA A 413 40.00 31.95 5.40
C ALA A 413 40.65 30.99 4.39
N LYS A 414 40.41 31.19 3.08
CA LYS A 414 41.04 30.42 2.01
C LYS A 414 42.55 30.67 1.95
N ALA A 415 43.00 31.92 2.18
CA ALA A 415 44.40 32.29 2.23
C ALA A 415 45.12 31.78 3.50
N SER A 416 44.41 31.68 4.64
CA SER A 416 44.97 31.23 5.91
C SER A 416 44.88 29.71 6.16
N GLY A 417 44.10 28.98 5.35
CA GLY A 417 43.91 27.54 5.49
C GLY A 417 43.08 27.11 6.71
N GLN A 418 42.44 28.05 7.41
CA GLN A 418 41.58 27.77 8.57
C GLN A 418 40.10 27.66 8.16
N PRO A 419 39.35 26.64 8.64
CA PRO A 419 37.93 26.53 8.36
C PRO A 419 37.12 27.64 9.06
N LEU A 420 36.14 28.21 8.35
CA LEU A 420 35.16 29.16 8.90
C LEU A 420 34.35 28.48 9.99
N LYS A 421 34.73 28.66 11.27
CA LYS A 421 33.89 28.28 12.39
C LYS A 421 32.83 29.35 12.60
N SER A 422 31.56 28.99 12.42
CA SER A 422 30.44 29.74 12.99
C SER A 422 30.42 29.46 14.51
N GLU A 423 30.66 30.47 15.33
CA GLU A 423 30.27 30.42 16.74
C GLU A 423 28.74 30.32 16.80
N ALA A 424 28.23 29.10 16.98
CA ALA A 424 26.86 28.91 17.40
C ALA A 424 26.80 29.20 18.90
N GLU A 425 26.34 30.40 19.26
CA GLU A 425 25.97 30.74 20.61
C GLU A 425 24.86 29.77 21.06
N ALA A 426 25.21 28.86 21.98
CA ALA A 426 24.23 27.96 22.57
C ALA A 426 23.23 28.80 23.40
N PRO A 427 21.91 28.66 23.20
CA PRO A 427 20.95 29.37 24.02
C PRO A 427 21.11 28.88 25.47
N LYS A 428 21.48 29.79 26.36
CA LYS A 428 21.56 29.54 27.80
C LYS A 428 20.18 29.08 28.29
N ALA A 429 20.10 27.84 28.75
CA ALA A 429 18.93 27.33 29.45
C ALA A 429 18.78 28.10 30.76
N HIS A 430 17.76 28.94 30.87
CA HIS A 430 17.32 29.47 32.16
C HIS A 430 16.70 28.33 32.97
N GLN A 431 17.46 27.81 33.94
CA GLN A 431 16.90 27.08 35.07
C GLN A 431 16.50 28.12 36.11
N THR A 432 15.20 28.39 36.20
CA THR A 432 14.59 29.07 37.35
C THR A 432 13.80 28.01 38.10
N ASP A 433 14.42 27.44 39.13
CA ASP A 433 13.72 26.72 40.20
C ASP A 433 13.06 27.78 41.08
N ASP A 434 11.79 28.10 40.81
CA ASP A 434 11.00 29.00 41.64
C ASP A 434 9.83 28.23 42.25
N ASN A 435 10.04 27.74 43.47
CA ASN A 435 9.06 27.01 44.28
C ASN A 435 8.07 27.98 44.94
N GLY A 436 7.35 28.75 44.12
CA GLY A 436 6.21 29.57 44.55
C GLY A 436 4.88 28.80 44.47
N PRO A 437 3.85 29.17 45.25
CA PRO A 437 2.52 28.58 45.12
C PRO A 437 1.96 28.88 43.72
N GLN A 438 1.81 27.83 42.91
CA GLN A 438 1.38 27.94 41.52
C GLN A 438 -0.14 28.11 41.47
N TYR A 439 -0.59 29.28 41.01
CA TYR A 439 -2.02 29.52 40.79
C TYR A 439 -2.49 28.78 39.52
N PRO A 440 -3.74 28.28 39.50
CA PRO A 440 -4.28 27.60 38.34
C PRO A 440 -4.24 28.49 37.08
N VAL A 441 -3.66 27.98 36.00
CA VAL A 441 -3.47 28.71 34.74
C VAL A 441 -4.73 28.59 33.90
N ARG A 442 -5.28 29.73 33.46
CA ARG A 442 -6.46 29.75 32.58
C ARG A 442 -6.04 29.40 31.15
N VAL A 443 -6.73 28.44 30.54
CA VAL A 443 -6.55 28.05 29.14
C VAL A 443 -7.81 28.43 28.36
N SER A 444 -7.63 29.22 27.32
CA SER A 444 -8.72 29.68 26.44
C SER A 444 -9.21 28.57 25.48
N TRP A 445 -10.39 28.75 24.89
CA TRP A 445 -10.90 27.86 23.83
C TRP A 445 -9.92 27.69 22.66
N LEU A 446 -9.28 28.78 22.22
CA LEU A 446 -8.33 28.77 21.09
C LEU A 446 -7.10 27.90 21.40
N GLU A 447 -6.60 27.96 22.64
CA GLU A 447 -5.44 27.19 23.08
C GLU A 447 -5.75 25.70 23.24
N ARG A 448 -7.00 25.35 23.58
CA ARG A 448 -7.46 23.96 23.61
C ARG A 448 -7.52 23.28 22.23
N GLN A 449 -7.51 24.05 21.14
CA GLN A 449 -7.42 23.49 19.78
C GLN A 449 -6.01 22.99 19.43
N LEU A 450 -4.99 23.43 20.16
CA LEU A 450 -3.63 23.00 19.92
C LEU A 450 -3.45 21.52 20.30
N GLN A 451 -2.56 20.85 19.57
CA GLN A 451 -2.14 19.51 19.97
C GLN A 451 -1.47 19.56 21.36
N PRO A 452 -1.56 18.50 22.17
CA PRO A 452 -1.13 18.51 23.58
C PRO A 452 0.33 18.94 23.81
N LEU A 453 1.25 18.51 22.93
CA LEU A 453 2.66 18.85 23.06
C LEU A 453 2.95 20.33 22.76
N PRO A 454 2.46 20.93 21.65
CA PRO A 454 2.51 22.38 21.45
C PRO A 454 1.93 23.20 22.59
N LEU A 455 0.77 22.80 23.13
CA LEU A 455 0.12 23.49 24.24
C LEU A 455 1.01 23.49 25.50
N LEU A 456 1.53 22.32 25.90
CA LEU A 456 2.44 22.22 27.03
C LEU A 456 3.73 23.02 26.82
N ASN A 457 4.31 23.02 25.62
CA ASN A 457 5.49 23.84 25.32
C ASN A 457 5.21 25.34 25.45
N GLN A 458 4.05 25.80 24.99
CA GLN A 458 3.64 27.20 25.10
C GLN A 458 3.43 27.61 26.57
N LEU A 459 2.83 26.74 27.37
CA LEU A 459 2.65 26.96 28.81
C LEU A 459 3.99 26.97 29.57
N THR A 460 4.95 26.12 29.17
CA THR A 460 6.32 26.13 29.70
C THR A 460 7.09 27.39 29.30
N GLN A 461 6.97 27.85 28.05
CA GLN A 461 7.61 29.08 27.58
C GLN A 461 7.10 30.33 28.30
N ARG A 462 5.82 30.35 28.68
CA ARG A 462 5.21 31.42 29.48
C ARG A 462 5.55 31.34 30.97
N GLY A 463 6.27 30.31 31.41
CA GLY A 463 6.58 30.07 32.82
C GLY A 463 5.35 29.71 33.67
N SER A 464 4.21 29.41 33.05
CA SER A 464 2.95 29.15 33.76
C SER A 464 2.85 27.69 34.24
N LEU A 465 3.48 26.76 33.52
CA LEU A 465 3.49 25.33 33.83
C LEU A 465 4.84 24.72 33.45
N GLN A 466 5.50 23.94 34.30
CA GLN A 466 6.80 23.36 33.97
C GLN A 466 6.63 21.92 33.45
N ALA A 467 6.42 21.75 32.15
CA ALA A 467 6.39 20.43 31.52
C ALA A 467 7.75 20.08 30.90
N ARG A 468 8.35 18.96 31.32
CA ARG A 468 9.64 18.44 30.81
C ARG A 468 9.47 17.00 30.32
N PHE A 469 10.22 16.65 29.28
CA PHE A 469 10.19 15.31 28.68
C PHE A 469 11.61 14.82 28.47
N ASP A 470 11.97 13.73 29.15
CA ASP A 470 13.24 13.06 28.96
C ASP A 470 13.03 11.86 28.03
N ILE A 471 13.94 11.63 27.09
CA ILE A 471 13.84 10.58 26.07
C ILE A 471 15.09 9.72 26.13
N GLU A 472 14.88 8.42 26.29
CA GLU A 472 15.88 7.38 26.33
C GLU A 472 15.72 6.46 25.10
N ASP A 473 16.85 6.05 24.52
CA ASP A 473 16.87 5.04 23.45
C ASP A 473 16.95 3.65 24.10
N VAL A 474 15.90 2.86 23.93
CA VAL A 474 15.76 1.52 24.50
C VAL A 474 15.70 0.45 23.40
N SER A 475 16.21 0.79 22.21
CA SER A 475 16.19 -0.09 21.04
C SER A 475 16.95 -1.40 21.31
N PRO A 476 16.31 -2.57 21.17
CA PRO A 476 16.97 -3.85 21.46
C PRO A 476 18.06 -4.21 20.43
N ASN A 477 17.94 -3.72 19.20
CA ASN A 477 18.95 -3.89 18.14
C ASN A 477 18.84 -2.76 17.10
N LYS A 478 19.72 -2.78 16.08
CA LYS A 478 19.75 -1.74 15.02
C LYS A 478 18.57 -1.80 14.04
N GLU A 479 17.78 -2.87 14.06
CA GLU A 479 16.67 -3.10 13.12
C GLU A 479 15.30 -2.71 13.72
N VAL A 480 15.18 -2.75 15.05
CA VAL A 480 13.98 -2.38 15.80
C VAL A 480 14.29 -1.19 16.67
N THR A 481 13.81 -0.01 16.28
CA THR A 481 13.98 1.22 17.05
C THR A 481 12.85 1.38 18.06
N GLU A 482 13.19 1.57 19.33
CA GLU A 482 12.25 1.84 20.41
C GLU A 482 12.79 2.95 21.33
N PHE A 483 11.96 3.95 21.58
CA PHE A 483 12.31 5.09 22.43
C PHE A 483 11.33 5.19 23.58
N LYS A 484 11.87 5.26 24.79
CA LYS A 484 11.13 5.49 26.02
C LYS A 484 11.15 6.99 26.33
N CYS A 485 9.98 7.57 26.57
CA CYS A 485 9.85 8.95 26.99
C CYS A 485 9.24 8.99 28.40
N THR A 486 9.83 9.80 29.28
CA THR A 486 9.33 10.08 30.62
C THR A 486 8.92 11.55 30.70
N GLY A 487 7.69 11.79 31.10
CA GLY A 487 7.10 13.12 31.22
C GLY A 487 7.03 13.58 32.67
N PHE A 488 7.51 14.79 32.92
CA PHE A 488 7.51 15.45 34.20
C PHE A 488 6.64 16.70 34.16
N LEU A 489 5.94 16.96 35.25
CA LEU A 489 5.12 18.14 35.46
C LEU A 489 5.51 18.76 36.80
N ASN A 490 6.06 19.98 36.78
CA ASN A 490 6.57 20.68 37.96
C ASN A 490 7.53 19.81 38.81
N GLY A 491 8.42 19.07 38.13
CA GLY A 491 9.38 18.17 38.77
C GLY A 491 8.85 16.79 39.16
N GLU A 492 7.53 16.57 39.16
CA GLU A 492 6.93 15.26 39.46
C GLU A 492 6.84 14.40 38.19
N GLN A 493 7.26 13.14 38.27
CA GLN A 493 7.09 12.19 37.17
C GLN A 493 5.63 11.77 37.04
N ILE A 494 5.02 12.06 35.89
CA ILE A 494 3.59 11.77 35.64
C ILE A 494 3.41 10.51 34.82
N ALA A 495 4.17 10.38 33.73
CA ALA A 495 3.89 9.41 32.69
C ALA A 495 5.16 8.89 32.06
N THR A 496 5.13 7.63 31.62
CA THR A 496 6.21 7.01 30.86
C THR A 496 5.59 6.23 29.70
N GLY A 497 6.13 6.37 28.50
CA GLY A 497 5.60 5.71 27.30
C GLY A 497 6.69 5.34 26.31
N ASN A 498 6.50 4.22 25.62
CA ASN A 498 7.44 3.70 24.62
C ASN A 498 6.85 3.81 23.22
N ALA A 499 7.66 4.21 22.24
CA ALA A 499 7.23 4.19 20.84
C ALA A 499 8.41 4.02 19.87
N ILE A 500 8.07 3.64 18.63
CA ILE A 500 9.04 3.43 17.54
C ILE A 500 9.84 4.68 17.13
N SER A 501 9.47 5.87 17.62
CA SER A 501 10.19 7.12 17.32
C SER A 501 10.12 8.09 18.51
N LYS A 502 11.19 8.86 18.71
CA LYS A 502 11.26 9.92 19.73
C LYS A 502 10.06 10.87 19.70
N LYS A 503 9.59 11.23 18.49
CA LYS A 503 8.45 12.13 18.29
C LYS A 503 7.13 11.50 18.75
N LYS A 504 6.89 10.22 18.43
CA LYS A 504 5.67 9.51 18.84
C LYS A 504 5.63 9.31 20.36
N ALA A 505 6.74 8.86 20.96
CA ALA A 505 6.84 8.66 22.40
C ALA A 505 6.54 9.96 23.16
N LYS A 506 7.11 11.08 22.70
CA LYS A 506 6.87 12.41 23.30
C LYS A 506 5.41 12.86 23.20
N VAL A 507 4.74 12.63 22.06
CA VAL A 507 3.33 13.03 21.87
C VAL A 507 2.38 12.20 22.74
N GLU A 508 2.66 10.92 22.89
CA GLU A 508 1.85 10.02 23.73
C GLU A 508 1.95 10.38 25.21
N VAL A 509 3.17 10.59 25.70
CA VAL A 509 3.41 11.04 27.08
C VAL A 509 2.86 12.45 27.31
N ALA A 510 2.96 13.35 26.33
CA ALA A 510 2.39 14.70 26.45
C ALA A 510 0.87 14.71 26.63
N LYS A 511 0.14 13.75 26.05
CA LYS A 511 -1.31 13.60 26.30
C LYS A 511 -1.60 13.30 27.76
N GLN A 512 -0.83 12.37 28.35
CA GLN A 512 -1.00 11.96 29.73
C GLN A 512 -0.58 13.06 30.70
N VAL A 513 0.51 13.77 30.41
CA VAL A 513 0.95 14.94 31.19
C VAL A 513 -0.08 16.07 31.15
N LEU A 514 -0.69 16.34 30.00
CA LEU A 514 -1.74 17.36 29.89
C LEU A 514 -3.00 16.95 30.67
N ALA A 515 -3.42 15.68 30.59
CA ALA A 515 -4.54 15.16 31.36
C ALA A 515 -4.31 15.31 32.88
N ALA A 516 -3.12 14.93 33.36
CA ALA A 516 -2.74 15.11 34.76
C ALA A 516 -2.70 16.59 35.19
N ALA A 517 -2.36 17.52 34.29
CA ALA A 517 -2.39 18.95 34.58
C ALA A 517 -3.82 19.47 34.81
N TYR A 518 -4.83 18.92 34.11
CA TYR A 518 -6.23 19.20 34.40
C TYR A 518 -6.70 18.53 35.69
N GLU A 519 -6.35 17.27 35.93
CA GLU A 519 -6.74 16.54 37.16
C GLU A 519 -6.16 17.19 38.43
N LYS A 520 -4.93 17.69 38.37
CA LYS A 520 -4.28 18.40 39.48
C LYS A 520 -4.74 19.85 39.64
N ASN A 521 -5.75 20.29 38.88
CA ASN A 521 -6.27 21.66 38.85
C ASN A 521 -5.19 22.73 38.57
N LEU A 522 -4.12 22.36 37.86
CA LEU A 522 -3.08 23.29 37.43
C LEU A 522 -3.54 24.09 36.21
N LEU A 523 -4.49 23.55 35.44
CA LEU A 523 -5.14 24.19 34.31
C LEU A 523 -6.64 24.34 34.56
N LEU A 524 -7.17 25.54 34.35
CA LEU A 524 -8.61 25.83 34.38
C LEU A 524 -9.09 26.20 32.99
N VAL A 525 -10.23 25.64 32.59
CA VAL A 525 -10.91 26.04 31.35
C VAL A 525 -11.59 27.38 31.60
N TYR A 526 -11.21 28.39 30.82
CA TYR A 526 -11.88 29.68 30.83
C TYR A 526 -12.42 29.95 29.42
N ASP A 527 -13.73 29.79 29.30
CA ASP A 527 -14.50 30.31 28.17
C ASP A 527 -15.07 31.63 28.68
N GLY A 528 -14.67 32.76 28.06
CA GLY A 528 -15.11 34.08 28.48
C GLY A 528 -16.65 34.20 28.48
N PRO A 529 -17.21 35.27 29.07
CA PRO A 529 -18.66 35.50 28.98
C PRO A 529 -19.06 35.51 27.50
N THR A 530 -19.99 34.64 27.13
CA THR A 530 -20.68 34.68 25.84
C THR A 530 -21.31 36.07 25.70
N GLU A 531 -20.95 36.80 24.64
CA GLU A 531 -21.52 38.12 24.29
C GLU A 531 -23.01 38.03 23.86
N ASP A 532 -23.82 37.23 24.56
CA ASP A 532 -25.25 37.00 24.30
C ASP A 532 -26.15 37.38 25.50
N GLU A 533 -25.64 38.10 26.51
CA GLU A 533 -26.46 38.70 27.59
C GLU A 533 -26.17 40.19 27.82
N GLU A 534 -26.04 40.97 26.73
CA GLU A 534 -26.28 42.42 26.79
C GLU A 534 -27.63 42.74 26.14
N GLY A 535 -28.70 42.57 26.93
CA GLY A 535 -30.02 43.02 26.53
C GLY A 535 -31.08 42.73 27.59
N THR A 536 -31.63 43.79 28.19
CA THR A 536 -32.68 43.83 29.23
C THR A 536 -32.16 43.49 30.65
N ASP A 537 -32.29 44.31 31.69
CA ASP A 537 -33.17 45.45 31.94
C ASP A 537 -32.50 46.39 32.96
N GLN A 538 -32.52 47.70 32.68
CA GLN A 538 -32.43 48.72 33.72
C GLN A 538 -33.86 49.13 34.10
N THR A 539 -34.27 48.69 35.31
CA THR A 539 -34.95 49.45 36.39
C THR A 539 -36.31 50.13 36.11
N PRO A 540 -37.26 50.17 37.09
CA PRO A 540 -37.04 50.97 38.29
C PRO A 540 -37.69 50.53 39.62
N ALA A 541 -37.25 51.29 40.62
CA ALA A 541 -37.60 51.39 42.03
C ALA A 541 -39.09 51.36 42.44
N HIS A 542 -39.24 51.23 43.77
CA HIS A 542 -40.42 51.27 44.65
C HIS A 542 -40.95 49.87 44.98
N GLY A 543 -41.11 49.46 46.24
CA GLY A 543 -41.30 50.18 47.49
C GLY A 543 -42.27 49.34 48.32
N GLU A 544 -42.01 49.26 49.63
CA GLU A 544 -42.64 48.40 50.67
C GLU A 544 -42.16 46.95 50.79
#